data_AF-A0A961GHI9-F1
#
_entry.id   AF-A0A961GHI9-F1
#
_cell.length_a   1.000
_cell.length_b   1.000
_cell.length_c   1.000
_cell.angle_alpha   90.00
_cell.angle_beta   90.00
_cell.angle_gamma   90.00
#
_symmetry.space_group_name_H-M   'P 1'
#
loop_
_entity.id
_entity.type
_entity.pdbx_description
1 polymer ?
#
loop_
_entity_poly.entity_id
_entity_poly.type
_entity_poly.pdbx_seq_one_letter_code
_entity_poly.pdbx_strand_id
1 'polypeptide(L)'
;MECEFFVPPAESARWYEYWCQARFQWYVDLGIPADMLRLRAHDADELSHYSAGTSDVEFMYPWGWGELEGIAQRTDYDLKQHAQHAGQKLDFFDQAANERYVPYVIEPAAGVNRAMAAFLLAAYDEDEVEGEKRTILRLHPRLAPYKVAVLPLSKKDTLSPLARQIFTRLGDRYMVDYDDT
;
A
#
# COMPACT_ATOMS: atom_id res chain seq x y z
N MET A 1 7.63 -3.60 0.60
CA MET A 1 7.03 -3.87 -0.72
C MET A 1 7.57 -2.81 -1.62
N GLU A 2 8.32 -3.21 -2.63
CA GLU A 2 9.08 -2.30 -3.48
C GLU A 2 8.74 -2.58 -4.93
N CYS A 3 8.88 -1.57 -5.77
CA CYS A 3 8.73 -1.68 -7.22
C CYS A 3 9.81 -0.85 -7.90
N GLU A 4 10.56 -1.47 -8.80
CA GLU A 4 11.52 -0.77 -9.64
C GLU A 4 10.87 -0.46 -11.00
N PHE A 5 10.52 0.79 -11.21
CA PHE A 5 9.84 1.23 -12.44
C PHE A 5 10.83 1.88 -13.40
N PHE A 6 11.28 1.09 -14.39
CA PHE A 6 12.24 1.53 -15.42
C PHE A 6 11.59 2.44 -16.45
N VAL A 7 12.16 3.62 -16.66
CA VAL A 7 11.62 4.65 -17.56
C VAL A 7 12.71 5.28 -18.44
N PRO A 8 12.35 5.82 -19.63
CA PRO A 8 13.26 6.67 -20.38
C PRO A 8 13.71 7.87 -19.54
N PRO A 9 14.99 8.27 -19.58
CA PRO A 9 15.51 9.40 -18.79
C PRO A 9 14.70 10.69 -18.97
N ALA A 10 14.30 11.00 -20.21
CA ALA A 10 13.52 12.18 -20.55
C ALA A 10 12.10 12.20 -19.95
N GLU A 11 11.54 11.04 -19.61
CA GLU A 11 10.20 10.93 -19.02
C GLU A 11 10.22 10.76 -17.50
N SER A 12 11.40 10.71 -16.89
CA SER A 12 11.55 10.33 -15.48
C SER A 12 10.79 11.25 -14.52
N ALA A 13 10.80 12.57 -14.74
CA ALA A 13 10.06 13.52 -13.93
C ALA A 13 8.53 13.28 -13.96
N ARG A 14 7.98 12.99 -15.16
CA ARG A 14 6.54 12.68 -15.31
C ARG A 14 6.17 11.42 -14.53
N TRP A 15 6.99 10.38 -14.63
CA TRP A 15 6.72 9.11 -13.96
C TRP A 15 6.92 9.21 -12.45
N TYR A 16 7.86 10.04 -11.99
CA TYR A 16 8.02 10.35 -10.59
C TYR A 16 6.76 11.01 -10.00
N GLU A 17 6.24 12.05 -10.64
CA GLU A 17 5.00 12.72 -10.24
C GLU A 17 3.81 11.75 -10.25
N TYR A 18 3.69 10.93 -11.31
CA TYR A 18 2.67 9.89 -11.41
C TYR A 18 2.73 8.94 -10.21
N TRP A 19 3.90 8.41 -9.86
CA TRP A 19 4.03 7.46 -8.77
C TRP A 19 3.73 8.10 -7.42
N CYS A 20 4.17 9.35 -7.18
CA CYS A 20 3.82 10.07 -5.96
C CYS A 20 2.28 10.16 -5.78
N GLN A 21 1.57 10.55 -6.84
CA GLN A 21 0.11 10.66 -6.81
C GLN A 21 -0.58 9.30 -6.71
N ALA A 22 -0.13 8.32 -7.50
CA ALA A 22 -0.71 6.98 -7.52
C ALA A 22 -0.56 6.29 -6.16
N ARG A 23 0.59 6.43 -5.50
CA ARG A 23 0.82 5.88 -4.17
C ARG A 23 0.01 6.59 -3.10
N PHE A 24 -0.04 7.93 -3.13
CA PHE A 24 -0.89 8.69 -2.21
C PHE A 24 -2.36 8.26 -2.33
N GLN A 25 -2.89 8.20 -3.57
CA GLN A 25 -4.27 7.83 -3.82
C GLN A 25 -4.58 6.38 -3.43
N TRP A 26 -3.62 5.46 -3.58
CA TRP A 26 -3.80 4.06 -3.17
C TRP A 26 -4.14 3.91 -1.68
N TYR A 27 -3.53 4.70 -0.81
CA TYR A 27 -3.86 4.70 0.63
C TYR A 27 -5.26 5.28 0.90
N VAL A 28 -5.62 6.36 0.20
CA VAL A 28 -6.95 6.99 0.32
C VAL A 28 -8.05 6.03 -0.15
N ASP A 29 -7.88 5.40 -1.31
CA ASP A 29 -8.82 4.44 -1.89
C ASP A 29 -9.03 3.21 -1.01
N LEU A 30 -8.06 2.89 -0.15
CA LEU A 30 -8.12 1.79 0.80
C LEU A 30 -8.56 2.20 2.22
N GLY A 31 -9.05 3.43 2.37
CA GLY A 31 -9.81 3.87 3.54
C GLY A 31 -9.05 4.72 4.55
N ILE A 32 -7.84 5.21 4.25
CA ILE A 32 -7.20 6.24 5.07
C ILE A 32 -7.80 7.61 4.70
N PRO A 33 -8.33 8.39 5.66
CA PRO A 33 -8.78 9.75 5.41
C PRO A 33 -7.67 10.64 4.82
N ALA A 34 -7.99 11.44 3.81
CA ALA A 34 -7.00 12.25 3.10
C ALA A 34 -6.33 13.31 3.98
N ASP A 35 -6.99 13.78 5.04
CA ASP A 35 -6.44 14.72 6.03
C ASP A 35 -5.45 14.07 7.02
N MET A 36 -5.42 12.74 7.09
CA MET A 36 -4.41 11.98 7.82
C MET A 36 -3.18 11.65 6.97
N LEU A 37 -3.16 12.02 5.69
CA LEU A 37 -2.05 11.79 4.77
C LEU A 37 -1.49 13.11 4.27
N ARG A 38 -0.19 13.12 3.98
CA ARG A 38 0.44 14.19 3.19
C ARG A 38 1.54 13.63 2.31
N LEU A 39 1.81 14.31 1.21
CA LEU A 39 2.98 14.07 0.39
C LEU A 39 4.04 15.12 0.76
N ARG A 40 5.18 14.69 1.28
CA ARG A 40 6.29 15.56 1.67
C ARG A 40 7.47 15.33 0.75
N ALA A 41 7.83 16.34 -0.04
CA ALA A 41 9.10 16.33 -0.77
C ALA A 41 10.26 16.50 0.22
N HIS A 42 11.34 15.74 0.02
CA HIS A 42 12.58 15.89 0.79
C HIS A 42 13.26 17.23 0.47
N ASP A 43 13.87 17.82 1.49
CA ASP A 43 14.74 18.98 1.30
C ASP A 43 16.06 18.56 0.61
N ALA A 44 16.75 19.53 -0.01
CA ALA A 44 17.94 19.23 -0.82
C ALA A 44 19.07 18.55 -0.03
N ASP A 45 19.14 18.75 1.29
CA ASP A 45 20.09 18.14 2.20
C ASP A 45 19.67 16.74 2.71
N GLU A 46 18.42 16.34 2.50
CA GLU A 46 17.90 15.01 2.81
C GLU A 46 18.03 14.03 1.63
N LEU A 47 18.25 14.54 0.41
CA LEU A 47 18.38 13.72 -0.80
C LEU A 47 19.66 12.86 -0.77
N SER A 48 19.49 11.57 -1.04
CA SER A 48 20.63 10.69 -1.34
C SER A 48 21.35 11.16 -2.60
N HIS A 49 22.68 10.97 -2.66
CA HIS A 49 23.54 11.47 -3.74
C HIS A 49 23.18 10.99 -5.17
N TYR A 50 22.35 9.96 -5.31
CA TYR A 50 21.86 9.41 -6.58
C TYR A 50 20.38 9.75 -6.86
N SER A 51 19.67 10.36 -5.90
CA SER A 51 18.27 10.73 -6.06
C SER A 51 18.16 12.10 -6.71
N ALA A 52 17.45 12.17 -7.84
CA ALA A 52 17.06 13.43 -8.45
C ALA A 52 15.80 14.04 -7.79
N GLY A 53 15.11 13.27 -6.94
CA GLY A 53 13.98 13.70 -6.14
C GLY A 53 13.42 12.55 -5.32
N THR A 54 13.10 12.80 -4.05
CA THR A 54 12.46 11.84 -3.14
C THR A 54 11.28 12.51 -2.43
N SER A 55 10.15 11.82 -2.37
CA SER A 55 8.96 12.27 -1.65
C SER A 55 8.43 11.15 -0.79
N ASP A 56 8.00 11.47 0.41
CA ASP A 56 7.38 10.54 1.33
C ASP A 56 5.87 10.73 1.32
N VAL A 57 5.14 9.62 1.23
CA VAL A 57 3.78 9.59 1.77
C VAL A 57 3.90 9.45 3.27
N GLU A 58 3.43 10.46 4.00
CA GLU A 58 3.43 10.48 5.45
C GLU A 58 2.02 10.35 6.01
N PHE A 59 1.93 9.73 7.18
CA PHE A 59 0.69 9.55 7.93
C PHE A 59 0.75 10.28 9.27
N MET A 60 -0.39 10.82 9.69
CA MET A 60 -0.57 11.43 11.01
C MET A 60 -0.78 10.33 12.06
N TYR A 61 0.30 9.86 12.67
CA TYR A 61 0.22 8.96 13.81
C TYR A 61 -0.21 9.71 15.08
N PRO A 62 -0.65 8.99 16.14
CA PRO A 62 -0.97 9.61 17.42
C PRO A 62 0.16 10.45 18.05
N TRP A 63 1.41 10.20 17.64
CA TRP A 63 2.60 10.93 18.08
C TRP A 63 3.14 11.93 17.03
N GLY A 64 2.42 12.16 15.92
CA GLY A 64 2.78 13.11 14.89
C GLY A 64 3.00 12.49 13.50
N TRP A 65 3.44 13.31 12.56
CA TRP A 65 3.73 12.89 11.18
C TRP A 65 4.88 11.90 11.12
N GLY A 66 4.74 10.85 10.30
CA GLY A 66 5.81 9.91 10.01
C GLY A 66 5.65 9.23 8.66
N GLU A 67 6.76 8.76 8.12
CA GLU A 67 6.87 8.11 6.81
C GLU A 67 6.11 6.77 6.74
N LEU A 68 5.33 6.58 5.66
CA LEU A 68 4.73 5.29 5.28
C LEU A 68 5.45 4.61 4.11
N GLU A 69 5.71 5.40 3.08
CA GLU A 69 6.27 4.96 1.81
C GLU A 69 7.11 6.08 1.21
N GLY A 70 8.35 5.75 0.83
CA GLY A 70 9.21 6.64 0.08
C GLY A 70 9.03 6.39 -1.42
N ILE A 71 8.93 7.46 -2.20
CA ILE A 71 8.96 7.42 -3.66
C ILE A 71 10.23 8.16 -4.09
N ALA A 72 11.19 7.42 -4.66
CA ALA A 72 12.49 7.94 -5.06
C ALA A 72 12.68 7.89 -6.58
N GLN A 73 13.27 8.95 -7.15
CA GLN A 73 13.78 8.96 -8.52
C GLN A 73 15.30 8.71 -8.48
N ARG A 74 15.71 7.46 -8.63
CA ARG A 74 17.11 7.02 -8.43
C ARG A 74 18.01 7.20 -9.66
N THR A 75 17.47 7.76 -10.74
CA THR A 75 18.14 7.92 -12.04
C THR A 75 18.64 6.57 -12.57
N ASP A 76 19.82 6.52 -13.20
CA ASP A 76 20.43 5.29 -13.74
C ASP A 76 21.54 4.71 -12.84
N TYR A 77 21.67 5.22 -11.61
CA TYR A 77 22.78 4.88 -10.70
C TYR A 77 22.88 3.38 -10.44
N ASP A 78 21.78 2.74 -10.03
CA ASP A 78 21.77 1.32 -9.65
C ASP A 78 22.19 0.44 -10.83
N LEU A 79 21.62 0.69 -12.02
CA LEU A 79 21.94 -0.07 -13.23
C LEU A 79 23.38 0.13 -13.67
N LYS A 80 23.92 1.35 -13.58
CA LYS A 80 25.33 1.62 -13.90
C LYS A 80 26.27 0.91 -12.93
N GLN A 81 25.99 0.96 -11.62
CA GLN A 81 26.79 0.27 -10.62
C GLN A 81 26.78 -1.25 -10.84
N HIS A 82 25.60 -1.84 -11.06
CA HIS A 82 25.50 -3.28 -11.35
C HIS A 82 26.19 -3.66 -12.66
N ALA A 83 26.00 -2.88 -13.73
CA ALA A 83 26.66 -3.15 -15.01
C ALA A 83 28.19 -3.13 -14.91
N GLN A 84 28.75 -2.17 -14.17
CA GLN A 84 30.20 -2.04 -13.95
C GLN A 84 30.78 -3.26 -13.21
N HIS A 85 30.12 -3.70 -12.13
CA HIS A 85 30.63 -4.78 -11.29
C HIS A 85 30.32 -6.18 -11.85
N ALA A 86 29.23 -6.32 -12.60
CA ALA A 86 28.85 -7.59 -13.23
C ALA A 86 29.50 -7.81 -14.60
N GLY A 87 30.04 -6.76 -15.24
CA GLY A 87 30.60 -6.82 -16.59
C GLY A 87 29.55 -7.09 -17.68
N GLN A 88 28.27 -6.90 -17.38
CA GLN A 88 27.16 -7.08 -18.31
C GLN A 88 26.45 -5.75 -18.57
N LYS A 89 26.01 -5.52 -19.80
CA LYS A 89 25.25 -4.32 -20.15
C LYS A 89 23.81 -4.44 -19.65
N LEU A 90 23.35 -3.41 -18.95
CA LEU A 90 21.97 -3.25 -18.48
C LEU A 90 21.32 -2.04 -19.18
N ASP A 91 21.46 -1.98 -20.51
CA ASP A 91 20.86 -0.95 -21.36
C ASP A 91 19.61 -1.48 -22.07
N PHE A 92 18.66 -0.59 -22.35
CA PHE A 92 17.45 -0.88 -23.11
C PHE A 92 17.59 -0.33 -24.53
N PHE A 93 17.08 -1.08 -25.51
CA PHE A 93 17.00 -0.64 -26.91
C PHE A 93 15.54 -0.43 -27.30
N ASP A 94 15.16 0.82 -27.48
CA ASP A 94 13.83 1.20 -27.97
C ASP A 94 13.81 1.05 -29.50
N GLN A 95 13.02 0.10 -29.99
CA GLN A 95 12.88 -0.16 -31.43
C GLN A 95 12.08 0.93 -32.15
N ALA A 96 11.14 1.57 -31.46
CA ALA A 96 10.28 2.59 -32.06
C ALA A 96 11.04 3.91 -32.25
N ALA A 97 11.86 4.29 -31.26
CA ALA A 97 12.73 5.47 -31.34
C ALA A 97 14.11 5.17 -31.93
N ASN A 98 14.46 3.88 -32.13
CA ASN A 98 15.75 3.41 -32.63
C ASN A 98 16.94 3.93 -31.82
N GLU A 99 16.79 3.92 -30.50
CA GLU A 99 17.77 4.49 -29.56
C GLU A 99 18.07 3.53 -28.40
N ARG A 100 19.23 3.71 -27.79
CA ARG A 100 19.72 2.87 -26.71
C ARG A 100 20.09 3.74 -25.51
N TYR A 101 19.55 3.40 -24.34
CA TYR A 101 19.76 4.17 -23.12
C TYR A 101 19.81 3.25 -21.89
N VAL A 102 20.39 3.74 -20.80
CA VAL A 102 20.23 3.10 -19.49
C VAL A 102 18.98 3.70 -18.85
N PRO A 103 17.95 2.89 -18.54
CA PRO A 103 16.71 3.41 -17.95
C PRO A 103 16.96 4.13 -16.63
N TYR A 104 16.15 5.15 -16.37
CA TYR A 104 16.03 5.70 -15.02
C TYR A 104 15.06 4.85 -14.21
N VAL A 105 15.21 4.87 -12.89
CA VAL A 105 14.40 4.07 -11.98
C VAL A 105 13.57 4.98 -11.07
N ILE A 106 12.25 4.78 -11.07
CA ILE A 106 11.35 5.30 -10.05
C ILE A 106 11.02 4.16 -9.09
N GLU A 107 11.29 4.36 -7.81
CA GLU A 107 11.16 3.36 -6.76
C GLU A 107 10.13 3.81 -5.72
N PRO A 108 8.90 3.27 -5.74
CA PRO A 108 8.02 3.26 -4.58
C PRO A 108 8.39 2.13 -3.61
N ALA A 109 8.75 2.49 -2.39
CA ALA A 109 9.19 1.59 -1.33
C ALA A 109 8.30 1.74 -0.08
N ALA A 110 7.35 0.82 0.08
CA ALA A 110 6.39 0.83 1.18
C ALA A 110 6.75 -0.17 2.30
N GLY A 111 6.76 0.30 3.55
CA GLY A 111 6.88 -0.56 4.72
C GLY A 111 5.55 -1.28 5.04
N VAL A 112 5.46 -2.59 4.80
CA VAL A 112 4.20 -3.36 5.02
C VAL A 112 3.68 -3.23 6.44
N ASN A 113 4.56 -3.32 7.44
CA ASN A 113 4.18 -3.21 8.84
C ASN A 113 3.66 -1.82 9.19
N ARG A 114 4.27 -0.76 8.63
CA ARG A 114 3.81 0.63 8.81
C ARG A 114 2.45 0.84 8.13
N ALA A 115 2.28 0.34 6.90
CA ALA A 115 1.02 0.39 6.19
C ALA A 115 -0.11 -0.32 6.97
N MET A 116 0.15 -1.52 7.50
CA MET A 116 -0.81 -2.24 8.35
C MET A 116 -1.19 -1.41 9.59
N ALA A 117 -0.20 -0.87 10.29
CA ALA A 117 -0.44 -0.04 11.47
C ALA A 117 -1.28 1.21 11.13
N ALA A 118 -0.97 1.90 10.04
CA ALA A 118 -1.70 3.08 9.60
C ALA A 118 -3.15 2.76 9.21
N PHE A 119 -3.40 1.66 8.49
CA PHE A 119 -4.78 1.25 8.20
C PHE A 119 -5.57 0.90 9.47
N LEU A 120 -4.95 0.26 10.46
CA LEU A 120 -5.60 -0.04 11.74
C LEU A 120 -5.90 1.24 12.54
N LEU A 121 -4.94 2.17 12.59
CA LEU A 121 -5.10 3.44 13.29
C LEU A 121 -6.15 4.33 12.61
N ALA A 122 -6.16 4.41 11.29
CA ALA A 122 -7.14 5.17 10.53
C ALA A 122 -8.55 4.57 10.60
N ALA A 123 -8.66 3.25 10.75
CA ALA A 123 -9.95 2.56 10.85
C ALA A 123 -10.52 2.52 12.28
N TYR A 124 -9.72 2.80 13.30
CA TYR A 124 -10.17 2.77 14.69
C TYR A 124 -11.19 3.87 14.95
N ASP A 125 -12.34 3.47 15.49
CA ASP A 125 -13.41 4.37 15.87
C ASP A 125 -14.17 3.83 17.09
N GLU A 126 -14.88 4.72 17.78
CA GLU A 126 -15.80 4.38 18.87
C GLU A 126 -17.21 4.86 18.52
N ASP A 127 -18.19 4.01 18.76
CA ASP A 127 -19.60 4.29 18.47
C ASP A 127 -20.47 3.92 19.69
N GLU A 128 -21.69 4.42 19.74
CA GLU A 128 -22.63 4.14 20.83
C GLU A 128 -23.85 3.39 20.30
N VAL A 129 -24.17 2.24 20.91
CA VAL A 129 -25.34 1.43 20.56
C VAL A 129 -26.09 1.10 21.84
N GLU A 130 -27.36 1.48 21.89
CA GLU A 130 -28.23 1.23 23.05
C GLU A 130 -27.67 1.77 24.38
N GLY A 131 -26.90 2.86 24.33
CA GLY A 131 -26.26 3.46 25.50
C GLY A 131 -24.92 2.84 25.90
N GLU A 132 -24.46 1.82 25.17
CA GLU A 132 -23.17 1.18 25.40
C GLU A 132 -22.14 1.61 24.35
N LYS A 133 -20.93 1.95 24.81
CA LYS A 133 -19.81 2.23 23.93
C LYS A 133 -19.28 0.95 23.32
N ARG A 134 -19.08 0.94 22.01
CA ARG A 134 -18.40 -0.13 21.28
C ARG A 134 -17.20 0.42 20.52
N THR A 135 -16.13 -0.35 20.49
CA THR A 135 -15.01 -0.12 19.58
C THR A 135 -15.30 -0.79 18.24
N ILE A 136 -15.03 -0.10 17.14
CA ILE A 136 -15.20 -0.62 15.79
C ILE A 136 -13.96 -0.31 14.94
N LEU A 137 -13.58 -1.25 14.09
CA LEU A 137 -12.60 -1.03 13.03
C LEU A 137 -13.35 -0.85 11.71
N ARG A 138 -13.40 0.38 11.20
CA ARG A 138 -13.97 0.75 9.89
C ARG A 138 -13.00 0.42 8.73
N LEU A 139 -12.43 -0.78 8.76
CA LEU A 139 -11.52 -1.22 7.70
C LEU A 139 -12.24 -1.24 6.36
N HIS A 140 -11.57 -0.82 5.30
CA HIS A 140 -12.08 -0.98 3.95
C HIS A 140 -12.41 -2.47 3.70
N PRO A 141 -13.55 -2.83 3.07
CA PRO A 141 -13.98 -4.23 2.94
C PRO A 141 -12.95 -5.15 2.28
N ARG A 142 -12.08 -4.62 1.41
CA ARG A 142 -10.96 -5.37 0.82
C ARG A 142 -9.89 -5.76 1.84
N LEU A 143 -9.69 -4.97 2.89
CA LEU A 143 -8.66 -5.18 3.92
C LEU A 143 -9.16 -5.94 5.15
N ALA A 144 -10.48 -5.99 5.40
CA ALA A 144 -11.04 -6.72 6.55
C ALA A 144 -10.55 -8.20 6.59
N PRO A 145 -10.04 -8.72 7.73
CA PRO A 145 -9.50 -10.08 7.81
C PRO A 145 -10.52 -11.16 7.44
N TYR A 146 -11.75 -10.99 7.94
CA TYR A 146 -12.91 -11.79 7.58
C TYR A 146 -13.92 -10.91 6.85
N LYS A 147 -14.54 -11.46 5.80
CA LYS A 147 -15.55 -10.73 4.99
C LYS A 147 -16.96 -10.98 5.50
N VAL A 148 -17.17 -12.15 6.09
CA VAL A 148 -18.46 -12.57 6.63
C VAL A 148 -18.21 -13.33 7.92
N ALA A 149 -19.03 -13.10 8.92
CA ALA A 149 -19.14 -13.96 10.09
C ALA A 149 -20.52 -14.63 10.08
N VAL A 150 -20.56 -15.95 10.28
CA VAL A 150 -21.80 -16.73 10.36
C VAL A 150 -22.05 -17.09 11.82
N LEU A 151 -23.09 -16.50 12.40
CA LEU A 151 -23.47 -16.69 13.81
C LEU A 151 -24.87 -17.31 13.89
N PRO A 152 -25.03 -18.58 14.30
CA PRO A 152 -26.34 -19.15 14.55
C PRO A 152 -26.98 -18.51 15.79
N LEU A 153 -28.28 -18.18 15.70
CA LEU A 153 -29.00 -17.55 16.81
C LEU A 153 -29.03 -18.41 18.09
N SER A 154 -28.91 -19.73 17.97
CA SER A 154 -28.76 -20.64 19.11
C SER A 154 -28.07 -21.93 18.68
N LYS A 155 -27.51 -22.66 19.66
CA LYS A 155 -26.87 -23.98 19.48
C LYS A 155 -27.84 -25.14 19.21
N LYS A 156 -29.12 -24.86 18.93
CA LYS A 156 -30.12 -25.90 18.67
C LYS A 156 -29.79 -26.65 17.39
N ASP A 157 -29.98 -27.97 17.41
CA ASP A 157 -29.72 -28.87 16.28
C ASP A 157 -30.56 -28.53 15.03
N THR A 158 -31.62 -27.73 15.18
CA THR A 158 -32.42 -27.24 14.05
C THR A 158 -31.74 -26.11 13.26
N LEU A 159 -30.81 -25.37 13.86
CA LEU A 159 -30.14 -24.20 13.25
C LEU A 159 -28.70 -24.49 12.84
N SER A 160 -27.98 -25.31 13.62
CA SER A 160 -26.58 -25.65 13.37
C SER A 160 -26.31 -26.21 11.96
N PRO A 161 -27.13 -27.12 11.40
CA PRO A 161 -26.90 -27.63 10.04
C PRO A 161 -27.01 -26.55 8.95
N LEU A 162 -27.98 -25.65 9.08
CA LEU A 162 -28.18 -24.56 8.12
C LEU A 162 -27.04 -23.54 8.21
N ALA A 163 -26.64 -23.15 9.42
CA ALA A 163 -25.53 -22.21 9.62
C ALA A 163 -24.22 -22.78 9.04
N ARG A 164 -23.92 -24.06 9.27
CA ARG A 164 -22.77 -24.75 8.67
C ARG A 164 -22.86 -24.82 7.14
N GLN A 165 -24.04 -25.05 6.59
CA GLN A 165 -24.24 -25.03 5.14
C GLN A 165 -23.93 -23.65 4.53
N ILE A 166 -24.36 -22.57 5.18
CA ILE A 166 -24.07 -21.19 4.75
C ILE A 166 -22.57 -20.92 4.85
N PHE A 167 -21.94 -21.28 5.98
CA PHE A 167 -20.50 -21.15 6.19
C PHE A 167 -19.69 -21.82 5.07
N THR A 168 -19.98 -23.09 4.78
CA THR A 168 -19.28 -23.84 3.71
C THR A 168 -19.48 -23.18 2.34
N ARG A 169 -20.71 -22.79 2.00
CA ARG A 169 -21.01 -22.20 0.69
C ARG A 169 -20.34 -20.85 0.48
N LEU A 170 -20.20 -20.04 1.53
CA LEU A 170 -19.53 -18.75 1.46
C LEU A 170 -17.99 -18.91 1.52
N GLY A 171 -17.50 -19.92 2.24
CA GLY A 171 -16.08 -20.24 2.36
C GLY A 171 -15.39 -20.56 1.03
N ASP A 172 -16.14 -20.99 0.01
CA ASP A 172 -15.63 -21.20 -1.35
C ASP A 172 -15.12 -19.91 -2.03
N ARG A 173 -15.53 -18.73 -1.55
CA ARG A 173 -15.27 -17.44 -2.20
C ARG A 173 -14.69 -16.37 -1.28
N TYR A 174 -14.90 -16.51 0.02
CA TYR A 174 -14.56 -15.46 1.00
C TYR A 174 -13.86 -16.06 2.21
N MET A 175 -13.07 -15.24 2.90
CA MET A 175 -12.65 -15.51 4.27
C MET A 175 -13.88 -15.36 5.16
N VAL A 176 -14.37 -16.48 5.69
CA VAL A 176 -15.57 -16.53 6.53
C VAL A 176 -15.18 -17.05 7.90
N ASP A 177 -15.71 -16.42 8.95
CA ASP A 177 -15.62 -16.92 10.31
C ASP A 177 -16.93 -17.59 10.73
N TYR A 178 -16.85 -18.60 11.59
CA TYR A 178 -18.02 -19.26 12.17
C TYR A 178 -17.90 -19.19 13.68
N ASP A 179 -18.83 -18.48 14.30
CA ASP A 179 -18.86 -18.31 15.75
C ASP A 179 -20.21 -18.80 16.27
N ASP A 180 -20.17 -19.86 17.07
CA ASP A 180 -21.32 -20.39 17.78
C ASP A 180 -21.23 -20.22 19.29
N THR A 181 -20.32 -19.38 19.81
CA THR A 181 -20.11 -19.21 21.26
C THR A 181 -21.35 -18.78 22.03
#